data_AF-A0A5J5A9U0-F1
#
_entry.id   AF-A0A5J5A9U0-F1
#
_cell.length_a   1.000
_cell.length_b   1.000
_cell.length_c   1.000
_cell.angle_alpha   90.00
_cell.angle_beta   90.00
_cell.angle_gamma   90.00
#
_symmetry.space_group_name_H-M   'P 1'
#
loop_
_entity.id
_entity.type
_entity.pdbx_description
1 polymer ?
#
loop_
_entity_poly.entity_id
_entity_poly.type
_entity_poly.pdbx_seq_one_letter_code
_entity_poly.pdbx_strand_id
1 'polypeptide(L)'
;MNTVLSAMALDYPTEKLAVYLSDDGGSPLTLYAIKETCSFARSWLPFCRKYGIKTRCPEAYFSSFGDDERFPWNDEFKTDEEQIKKTYELFKKNVEKTSGCSGIGDGVVNDRPPHVEVIHDNRNDGENKDDQTKMPLLVYVSREKRPSYPHRFKAGALNALLRVSGIMSNGPYLLVLDCDMYCNDPSSARQSMCFHLDPQISPSLAFVQYPQIFYNVSKNDIYDGQARSAYKTKWQGMDGLRGPVFTGTGYYVKKKALYGSPNQKDKFICEAEMNFGLSSKFIASLKGSNEEDTNGKGILSDEILEEARNLATCTFEKNTQWGKEIGYSYDCLLESTFTGYLLHCKGWKSVYLYPKRPCFLGCTTIDLKDALVQLMKWSSGLFQVGVSRFQTHGLQCLQFFMYRPSVSTYTRSCPVVAQFGHGAMNREFG
;
A
#
# COMPACT_ATOMS: atom_id res chain seq x y z
N MET A 1 0.01 -7.36 11.13
CA MET A 1 -1.27 -8.12 11.09
C MET A 1 -2.50 -7.26 11.34
N ASN A 2 -2.51 -6.35 12.32
CA ASN A 2 -3.63 -5.41 12.53
C ASN A 2 -4.04 -4.62 11.27
N THR A 3 -3.08 -4.18 10.47
CA THR A 3 -3.35 -3.55 9.16
C THR A 3 -4.10 -4.48 8.20
N VAL A 4 -3.73 -5.77 8.13
CA VAL A 4 -4.41 -6.79 7.32
C VAL A 4 -5.86 -6.96 7.78
N LEU A 5 -6.10 -7.10 9.08
CA LEU A 5 -7.45 -7.21 9.66
C LEU A 5 -8.30 -5.97 9.34
N SER A 6 -7.71 -4.78 9.48
CA SER A 6 -8.42 -3.54 9.18
C SER A 6 -8.77 -3.40 7.69
N ALA A 7 -7.89 -3.87 6.80
CA ALA A 7 -8.13 -3.85 5.36
C ALA A 7 -9.20 -4.86 4.94
N MET A 8 -9.23 -6.05 5.56
CA MET A 8 -10.30 -7.05 5.36
C MET A 8 -11.67 -6.58 5.88
N ALA A 9 -11.69 -5.61 6.79
CA ALA A 9 -12.88 -5.08 7.43
C ALA A 9 -13.38 -3.75 6.82
N LEU A 10 -12.87 -3.35 5.65
CA LEU A 10 -13.42 -2.20 4.92
C LEU A 10 -14.90 -2.40 4.62
N ASP A 11 -15.67 -1.31 4.62
CA ASP A 11 -17.09 -1.30 4.27
C ASP A 11 -17.24 -1.38 2.75
N TYR A 12 -17.07 -2.59 2.22
CA TYR A 12 -17.20 -2.91 0.80
C TYR A 12 -17.74 -4.33 0.63
N PRO A 13 -18.45 -4.67 -0.46
CA PRO A 13 -18.93 -6.03 -0.68
C PRO A 13 -17.78 -7.04 -0.63
N THR A 14 -17.94 -8.05 0.22
CA THR A 14 -16.88 -9.01 0.56
C THR A 14 -16.29 -9.70 -0.67
N GLU A 15 -17.14 -10.06 -1.63
CA GLU A 15 -16.74 -10.72 -2.88
C GLU A 15 -15.97 -9.81 -3.84
N LYS A 16 -15.96 -8.49 -3.60
CA LYS A 16 -15.19 -7.51 -4.40
C LYS A 16 -13.91 -7.07 -3.70
N LEU A 17 -13.66 -7.57 -2.48
CA LEU A 17 -12.49 -7.23 -1.69
C LEU A 17 -11.51 -8.41 -1.68
N ALA A 18 -10.25 -8.11 -1.97
CA ALA A 18 -9.14 -9.04 -1.89
C ALA A 18 -7.95 -8.34 -1.24
N VAL A 19 -7.29 -9.03 -0.30
CA VAL A 19 -6.14 -8.52 0.45
C VAL A 19 -4.93 -9.39 0.13
N TYR A 20 -3.86 -8.75 -0.34
CA TYR A 20 -2.59 -9.39 -0.65
C TYR A 20 -1.52 -8.88 0.30
N LEU A 21 -0.89 -9.77 1.06
CA LEU A 21 0.28 -9.46 1.89
C LEU A 21 1.55 -9.86 1.15
N SER A 22 2.42 -8.89 0.86
CA SER A 22 3.77 -9.16 0.35
C SER A 22 4.76 -9.27 1.49
N ASP A 23 5.49 -10.38 1.56
CA ASP A 23 6.62 -10.59 2.46
C ASP A 23 7.94 -10.66 1.68
N ASP A 24 8.68 -9.55 1.68
CA ASP A 24 10.00 -9.47 1.08
C ASP A 24 11.09 -10.13 1.95
N GLY A 25 10.83 -10.40 3.24
CA GLY A 25 11.69 -11.21 4.11
C GLY A 25 11.54 -12.72 3.87
N GLY A 26 10.34 -13.15 3.44
CA GLY A 26 10.01 -14.56 3.23
C GLY A 26 10.02 -15.35 4.54
N SER A 27 9.62 -14.71 5.64
CA SER A 27 9.74 -15.27 6.99
C SER A 27 8.60 -16.27 7.25
N PRO A 28 8.91 -17.49 7.73
CA PRO A 28 7.88 -18.42 8.17
C PRO A 28 7.01 -17.84 9.30
N LEU A 29 7.54 -16.90 10.09
CA LEU A 29 6.78 -16.21 11.15
C LEU A 29 5.67 -15.33 10.56
N THR A 30 5.96 -14.60 9.48
CA THR A 30 4.94 -13.80 8.79
C THR A 30 3.83 -14.69 8.22
N LEU A 31 4.22 -15.83 7.63
CA LEU A 31 3.27 -16.80 7.08
C LEU A 31 2.40 -17.45 8.17
N TYR A 32 3.00 -17.78 9.32
CA TYR A 32 2.23 -18.26 10.47
C TYR A 32 1.27 -17.19 11.00
N ALA A 33 1.76 -15.96 11.17
CA ALA A 33 0.98 -14.86 11.71
C ALA A 33 -0.21 -14.48 10.80
N ILE A 34 -0.08 -14.57 9.47
CA ILE A 34 -1.22 -14.36 8.56
C ILE A 34 -2.26 -15.49 8.64
N LYS A 35 -1.85 -16.74 8.93
CA LYS A 35 -2.78 -17.86 9.18
C LYS A 35 -3.57 -17.66 10.47
N GLU A 36 -2.90 -17.29 11.56
CA GLU A 36 -3.57 -16.90 12.82
C GLU A 36 -4.49 -15.68 12.60
N THR A 37 -4.07 -14.73 11.77
CA THR A 37 -4.88 -13.56 11.40
C THR A 37 -6.18 -13.98 10.69
N CYS A 38 -6.10 -14.92 9.75
CA CYS A 38 -7.27 -15.46 9.05
C CYS A 38 -8.24 -16.14 10.02
N SER A 39 -7.74 -16.88 11.02
CA SER A 39 -8.57 -17.51 12.04
C SER A 39 -9.31 -16.47 12.89
N PHE A 40 -8.60 -15.43 13.38
CA PHE A 40 -9.23 -14.35 14.15
C PHE A 40 -10.23 -13.52 13.31
N ALA A 41 -9.95 -13.31 12.03
CA ALA A 41 -10.83 -12.56 11.12
C ALA A 41 -12.25 -13.14 11.04
N ARG A 42 -12.42 -14.46 11.23
CA ARG A 42 -13.75 -15.12 11.20
C ARG A 42 -14.71 -14.59 12.26
N SER A 43 -14.18 -14.18 13.41
CA SER A 43 -14.98 -13.60 14.49
C SER A 43 -14.98 -12.07 14.42
N TRP A 44 -13.85 -11.46 14.06
CA TRP A 44 -13.70 -10.01 13.99
C TRP A 44 -14.57 -9.38 12.90
N LEU A 45 -14.58 -9.93 11.68
CA LEU A 45 -15.28 -9.32 10.55
C LEU A 45 -16.81 -9.30 10.75
N PRO A 46 -17.47 -10.39 11.21
CA PRO A 46 -18.90 -10.35 11.54
C PRO A 46 -19.23 -9.37 12.66
N PHE A 47 -18.44 -9.37 13.75
CA PHE A 47 -18.63 -8.42 14.86
C PHE A 47 -18.61 -6.97 14.36
N CYS A 48 -17.59 -6.66 13.55
CA CYS A 48 -17.43 -5.38 12.87
C CYS A 48 -18.66 -4.98 12.03
N ARG A 49 -19.24 -5.92 11.27
CA ARG A 49 -20.41 -5.67 10.41
C ARG A 49 -21.70 -5.56 11.24
N LYS A 50 -21.91 -6.48 12.19
CA LYS A 50 -23.10 -6.58 13.05
C LYS A 50 -23.33 -5.28 13.83
N TYR A 51 -22.27 -4.72 14.40
CA TYR A 51 -22.35 -3.54 15.27
C TYR A 51 -21.91 -2.24 14.61
N GLY A 52 -21.58 -2.26 13.31
CA GLY A 52 -21.18 -1.04 12.59
C GLY A 52 -19.93 -0.37 13.16
N ILE A 53 -19.00 -1.14 13.75
CA ILE A 53 -17.77 -0.65 14.36
C ILE A 53 -16.99 0.21 13.36
N LYS A 54 -16.57 1.42 13.70
CA LYS A 54 -15.81 2.25 12.75
C LYS A 54 -14.33 1.90 12.81
N THR A 55 -13.77 1.75 14.00
CA THR A 55 -12.36 1.41 14.21
C THR A 55 -12.09 -0.04 13.82
N ARG A 56 -11.62 -0.25 12.59
CA ARG A 56 -11.42 -1.61 12.03
C ARG A 56 -10.14 -2.31 12.48
N CYS A 57 -9.20 -1.57 13.04
CA CYS A 57 -7.98 -2.10 13.63
C CYS A 57 -8.27 -2.58 15.07
N PRO A 58 -8.15 -3.87 15.39
CA PRO A 58 -8.49 -4.39 16.72
C PRO A 58 -7.64 -3.79 17.84
N GLU A 59 -6.33 -3.61 17.63
CA GLU A 59 -5.46 -2.96 18.62
C GLU A 59 -5.92 -1.54 18.94
N ALA A 60 -6.28 -0.76 17.91
CA ALA A 60 -6.82 0.58 18.10
C ALA A 60 -8.20 0.52 18.78
N TYR A 61 -9.07 -0.41 18.35
CA TYR A 61 -10.40 -0.60 18.90
C TYR A 61 -10.40 -0.94 20.38
N PHE A 62 -9.46 -1.77 20.85
CA PHE A 62 -9.33 -2.17 22.27
C PHE A 62 -8.42 -1.25 23.10
N SER A 63 -7.77 -0.27 22.48
CA SER A 63 -7.00 0.79 23.17
C SER A 63 -7.89 1.93 23.67
N SER A 64 -7.30 2.98 24.24
CA SER A 64 -8.02 4.21 24.58
C SER A 64 -8.57 4.95 23.35
N PHE A 65 -8.01 4.74 22.16
CA PHE A 65 -8.51 5.35 20.93
C PHE A 65 -9.90 4.85 20.52
N GLY A 66 -10.32 3.68 21.02
CA GLY A 66 -11.64 3.09 20.74
C GLY A 66 -12.70 3.40 21.80
N ASP A 67 -12.36 4.11 22.89
CA ASP A 67 -13.28 4.36 24.02
C ASP A 67 -14.62 4.96 23.57
N ASP A 68 -14.58 5.95 22.68
CA ASP A 68 -15.76 6.65 22.16
C ASP A 68 -16.69 5.76 21.31
N GLU A 69 -16.25 4.57 20.89
CA GLU A 69 -17.05 3.62 20.10
C GLU A 69 -17.61 2.47 20.94
N ARG A 70 -17.09 2.27 22.16
CA ARG A 70 -17.47 1.17 23.07
C ARG A 70 -18.60 1.54 24.03
N PHE A 71 -19.56 2.35 23.59
CA PHE A 71 -20.76 2.60 24.37
C PHE A 71 -21.60 1.32 24.43
N PRO A 72 -22.00 0.81 25.61
CA PRO A 72 -22.75 -0.43 25.68
C PRO A 72 -24.17 -0.24 25.12
N TRP A 73 -24.43 -0.76 23.94
CA TRP A 73 -25.72 -0.66 23.26
C TRP A 73 -26.77 -1.61 23.87
N ASN A 74 -26.34 -2.82 24.27
CA ASN A 74 -27.15 -3.87 24.91
C ASN A 74 -26.23 -4.91 25.58
N ASP A 75 -26.79 -5.84 26.36
CA ASP A 75 -26.00 -6.89 27.04
C ASP A 75 -25.44 -7.95 26.08
N GLU A 76 -26.08 -8.14 24.92
CA GLU A 76 -25.57 -8.99 23.83
C GLU A 76 -24.25 -8.44 23.28
N PHE A 77 -24.18 -7.14 23.01
CA PHE A 77 -22.98 -6.46 22.55
C PHE A 77 -21.81 -6.62 23.54
N LYS A 78 -22.07 -6.42 24.84
CA LYS A 78 -21.02 -6.62 25.87
C LYS A 78 -20.50 -8.05 25.88
N THR A 79 -21.41 -9.03 25.79
CA THR A 79 -21.05 -10.44 25.75
C THR A 79 -20.19 -10.77 24.52
N ASP A 80 -20.63 -10.32 23.34
CA ASP A 80 -19.90 -10.50 22.09
C ASP A 80 -18.54 -9.79 22.13
N GLU A 81 -18.48 -8.55 22.62
CA GLU A 81 -17.24 -7.77 22.73
C GLU A 81 -16.23 -8.43 23.67
N GLU A 82 -16.67 -8.91 24.83
CA GLU A 82 -15.82 -9.65 25.77
C GLU A 82 -15.26 -10.93 25.15
N GLN A 83 -16.09 -11.65 24.38
CA GLN A 83 -15.64 -12.84 23.65
C GLN A 83 -14.60 -12.48 22.59
N ILE A 84 -14.85 -11.46 21.77
CA ILE A 84 -13.91 -10.98 20.76
C ILE A 84 -12.60 -10.52 21.41
N LYS A 85 -12.66 -9.82 22.54
CA LYS A 85 -11.47 -9.39 23.29
C LYS A 85 -10.64 -10.59 23.74
N LYS A 86 -11.27 -11.63 24.30
CA LYS A 86 -10.57 -12.87 24.69
C LYS A 86 -9.93 -13.56 23.48
N THR A 87 -10.64 -13.64 22.34
CA THR A 87 -10.08 -14.21 21.11
C THR A 87 -8.93 -13.37 20.56
N TYR A 88 -9.00 -12.04 20.66
CA TYR A 88 -7.94 -11.12 20.23
C TYR A 88 -6.67 -11.28 21.08
N GLU A 89 -6.80 -11.36 22.40
CA GLU A 89 -5.66 -11.60 23.29
C GLU A 89 -5.01 -12.97 23.04
N LEU A 90 -5.81 -14.01 22.76
CA LEU A 90 -5.29 -15.31 22.35
C LEU A 90 -4.53 -15.22 21.03
N PHE A 91 -5.07 -14.51 20.04
CA PHE A 91 -4.41 -14.24 18.76
C PHE A 91 -3.06 -13.54 18.96
N LYS A 92 -3.01 -12.47 19.77
CA LYS A 92 -1.75 -11.76 20.10
C LYS A 92 -0.74 -12.71 20.71
N LYS A 93 -1.15 -13.48 21.72
CA LYS A 93 -0.29 -14.47 22.38
C LYS A 93 0.24 -15.53 21.42
N ASN A 94 -0.58 -16.02 20.48
CA ASN A 94 -0.14 -17.01 19.49
C ASN A 94 0.91 -16.42 18.54
N VAL A 95 0.70 -15.19 18.06
CA VAL A 95 1.66 -14.50 17.19
C VAL A 95 2.98 -14.24 17.94
N GLU A 96 2.92 -13.76 19.17
CA GLU A 96 4.10 -13.43 19.99
C GLU A 96 4.88 -14.68 20.46
N LYS A 97 4.19 -15.76 20.83
CA LYS A 97 4.83 -17.01 21.28
C LYS A 97 5.76 -17.58 20.20
N THR A 98 5.36 -17.47 18.94
CA THR A 98 6.13 -17.99 17.80
C THR A 98 7.32 -17.08 17.47
N SER A 99 7.21 -15.77 17.72
CA SER A 99 8.35 -14.83 17.63
C SER A 99 9.44 -15.11 18.67
N GLY A 100 9.10 -15.72 19.80
CA GLY A 100 10.05 -16.10 20.87
C GLY A 100 10.69 -17.49 20.71
N CYS A 101 10.25 -18.30 19.74
CA CYS A 101 10.84 -19.61 19.48
C CYS A 101 12.09 -19.47 18.61
N SER A 102 13.26 -19.45 19.26
CA SER A 102 14.62 -19.32 18.70
C SER A 102 15.06 -20.38 17.65
N GLY A 103 14.14 -21.20 17.13
CA GLY A 103 14.40 -22.27 16.17
C GLY A 103 13.81 -22.05 14.76
N ILE A 104 12.95 -21.06 14.57
CA ILE A 104 12.47 -20.65 13.24
C ILE A 104 13.38 -19.50 12.81
N GLY A 105 14.23 -19.73 11.80
CA GLY A 105 15.22 -18.75 11.36
C GLY A 105 14.59 -17.40 11.05
N ASP A 106 14.84 -16.42 11.92
CA ASP A 106 14.41 -15.01 11.80
C ASP A 106 15.25 -14.23 10.76
N GLY A 107 16.07 -14.95 9.99
CA GLY A 107 16.94 -14.39 8.96
C GLY A 107 16.18 -14.12 7.66
N VAL A 108 16.42 -12.95 7.08
CA VAL A 108 15.99 -12.65 5.71
C VAL A 108 16.61 -13.67 4.76
N VAL A 109 15.79 -14.50 4.12
CA VAL A 109 16.26 -15.53 3.18
C VAL A 109 16.47 -14.89 1.81
N ASN A 110 17.69 -14.48 1.50
CA ASN A 110 18.01 -13.77 0.24
C ASN A 110 18.04 -14.66 -1.01
N ASP A 111 18.01 -15.98 -0.86
CA ASP A 111 17.94 -16.95 -1.95
C ASP A 111 16.80 -17.94 -1.71
N ARG A 112 15.70 -17.79 -2.45
CA ARG A 112 14.47 -18.58 -2.26
C ARG A 112 13.57 -18.58 -3.50
N PRO A 113 12.78 -19.65 -3.73
CA PRO A 113 11.74 -19.66 -4.76
C PRO A 113 10.57 -18.72 -4.41
N PRO A 114 9.70 -18.39 -5.38
CA PRO A 114 8.46 -17.68 -5.09
C PRO A 114 7.49 -18.58 -4.31
N HIS A 115 6.78 -18.00 -3.34
CA HIS A 115 5.72 -18.67 -2.57
C HIS A 115 4.46 -17.82 -2.64
N VAL A 116 3.40 -18.39 -3.23
CA VAL A 116 2.06 -17.78 -3.28
C VAL A 116 1.09 -18.78 -2.67
N GLU A 117 0.36 -18.33 -1.66
CA GLU A 117 -0.58 -19.15 -0.89
C GLU A 117 -1.85 -18.36 -0.62
N VAL A 118 -3.00 -18.96 -0.95
CA VAL A 118 -4.29 -18.43 -0.52
C VAL A 118 -4.52 -18.92 0.90
N ILE A 119 -4.74 -17.98 1.81
CA ILE A 119 -4.90 -18.28 3.22
C ILE A 119 -6.37 -18.59 3.49
N HIS A 120 -6.60 -19.83 3.93
CA HIS A 120 -7.89 -20.31 4.39
C HIS A 120 -7.75 -20.85 5.82
N ASP A 121 -8.84 -20.82 6.57
CA ASP A 121 -8.87 -21.41 7.90
C ASP A 121 -9.36 -22.86 7.82
N ASN A 122 -8.40 -23.79 7.71
CA ASN A 122 -8.65 -25.23 7.60
C ASN A 122 -8.99 -25.87 8.97
N ARG A 123 -9.12 -25.10 10.06
CA ARG A 123 -9.33 -25.66 11.42
C ARG A 123 -10.76 -26.17 11.66
N ASN A 124 -11.73 -25.80 10.82
CA ASN A 124 -13.16 -26.05 11.02
C ASN A 124 -13.88 -26.73 9.83
N ASP A 125 -13.20 -27.54 9.02
CA ASP A 125 -13.84 -28.26 7.90
C ASP A 125 -14.90 -29.31 8.32
N GLY A 126 -15.14 -29.48 9.63
CA GLY A 126 -16.03 -30.48 10.21
C GLY A 126 -17.46 -30.04 10.57
N GLU A 127 -17.78 -28.74 10.64
CA GLU A 127 -19.12 -28.31 11.09
C GLU A 127 -19.72 -27.23 10.17
N ASN A 128 -20.88 -27.57 9.58
CA ASN A 128 -21.83 -26.72 8.87
C ASN A 128 -21.29 -25.87 7.70
N LYS A 129 -21.34 -26.45 6.50
CA LYS A 129 -21.09 -25.77 5.21
C LYS A 129 -22.04 -24.60 4.90
N ASP A 130 -23.16 -24.46 5.63
CA ASP A 130 -24.21 -23.47 5.35
C ASP A 130 -24.01 -22.09 6.02
N ASP A 131 -23.10 -21.95 6.98
CA ASP A 131 -22.81 -20.66 7.64
C ASP A 131 -21.35 -20.22 7.41
N GLN A 132 -20.86 -20.38 6.17
CA GLN A 132 -19.58 -19.79 5.79
C GLN A 132 -19.68 -18.27 5.85
N THR A 133 -19.29 -17.69 6.98
CA THR A 133 -18.98 -16.27 7.12
C THR A 133 -18.17 -15.83 5.91
N LYS A 134 -18.81 -15.09 4.99
CA LYS A 134 -18.14 -14.60 3.79
C LYS A 134 -16.98 -13.70 4.23
N MET A 135 -15.76 -14.13 3.90
CA MET A 135 -14.52 -13.38 4.11
C MET A 135 -13.91 -12.96 2.76
N PRO A 136 -13.21 -11.80 2.72
CA PRO A 136 -12.44 -11.39 1.55
C PRO A 136 -11.36 -12.42 1.21
N LEU A 137 -10.97 -12.50 -0.07
CA LEU A 137 -9.82 -13.29 -0.49
C LEU A 137 -8.56 -12.78 0.23
N LEU A 138 -7.83 -13.66 0.93
CA LEU A 138 -6.57 -13.33 1.59
C LEU A 138 -5.43 -14.13 0.96
N VAL A 139 -4.44 -13.45 0.40
CA VAL A 139 -3.32 -14.08 -0.31
C VAL A 139 -2.00 -13.63 0.31
N TYR A 140 -1.16 -14.59 0.66
CA TYR A 140 0.22 -14.37 1.02
C TYR A 140 1.12 -14.51 -0.21
N VAL A 141 2.02 -13.56 -0.42
CA VAL A 141 2.98 -13.55 -1.52
C VAL A 141 4.38 -13.29 -0.97
N SER A 142 5.28 -14.24 -1.14
CA SER A 142 6.73 -14.03 -1.02
C SER A 142 7.35 -14.21 -2.40
N ARG A 143 7.99 -13.16 -2.90
CA ARG A 143 8.59 -13.18 -4.23
C ARG A 143 9.84 -14.04 -4.25
N GLU A 144 10.20 -14.53 -5.43
CA GLU A 144 11.52 -15.11 -5.62
C GLU A 144 12.60 -14.07 -5.34
N LYS A 145 13.64 -14.47 -4.62
CA LYS A 145 14.85 -13.67 -4.45
C LYS A 145 16.05 -14.53 -4.81
N ARG A 146 16.96 -13.95 -5.59
CA ARG A 146 18.24 -14.54 -5.96
C ARG A 146 19.32 -13.47 -5.79
N PRO A 147 20.50 -13.79 -5.24
CA PRO A 147 21.58 -12.81 -5.04
C PRO A 147 22.02 -12.08 -6.32
N SER A 148 21.89 -12.73 -7.48
CA SER A 148 22.28 -12.19 -8.79
C SER A 148 21.25 -11.25 -9.42
N TYR A 149 20.05 -11.10 -8.84
CA TYR A 149 18.97 -10.28 -9.38
C TYR A 149 18.63 -9.11 -8.46
N PRO A 150 18.55 -7.87 -8.99
CA PRO A 150 18.17 -6.71 -8.19
C PRO A 150 16.69 -6.80 -7.81
N HIS A 151 16.39 -6.88 -6.52
CA HIS A 151 15.02 -7.07 -6.04
C HIS A 151 14.13 -5.82 -6.10
N ARG A 152 14.69 -4.62 -6.30
CA ARG A 152 13.97 -3.34 -6.46
C ARG A 152 13.07 -2.94 -5.29
N PHE A 153 13.38 -3.40 -4.08
CA PHE A 153 12.70 -3.03 -2.83
C PHE A 153 11.16 -3.05 -2.96
N LYS A 154 10.49 -2.00 -2.46
CA LYS A 154 9.03 -1.84 -2.47
C LYS A 154 8.45 -1.79 -3.89
N ALA A 155 9.15 -1.18 -4.85
CA ALA A 155 8.67 -1.10 -6.24
C ALA A 155 8.51 -2.49 -6.86
N GLY A 156 9.52 -3.35 -6.67
CA GLY A 156 9.47 -4.73 -7.14
C GLY A 156 8.38 -5.53 -6.42
N ALA A 157 8.18 -5.29 -5.12
CA ALA A 157 7.12 -5.93 -4.34
C ALA A 157 5.73 -5.59 -4.91
N LEU A 158 5.47 -4.30 -5.12
CA LEU A 158 4.21 -3.82 -5.69
C LEU A 158 4.00 -4.33 -7.12
N ASN A 159 5.04 -4.37 -7.96
CA ASN A 159 4.92 -4.89 -9.33
C ASN A 159 4.64 -6.40 -9.37
N ALA A 160 5.24 -7.20 -8.49
CA ALA A 160 4.89 -8.61 -8.37
C ALA A 160 3.43 -8.79 -7.92
N LEU A 161 2.98 -8.03 -6.91
CA LEU A 161 1.58 -8.04 -6.48
C LEU A 161 0.61 -7.63 -7.60
N LEU A 162 0.99 -6.66 -8.46
CA LEU A 162 0.18 -6.25 -9.62
C LEU A 162 -0.05 -7.40 -10.60
N ARG A 163 0.99 -8.21 -10.84
CA ARG A 163 0.91 -9.38 -11.72
C ARG A 163 0.11 -10.51 -11.09
N VAL A 164 0.48 -10.92 -9.88
CA VAL A 164 -0.19 -12.00 -9.13
C VAL A 164 -1.69 -11.70 -8.95
N SER A 165 -2.04 -10.50 -8.51
CA SER A 165 -3.45 -10.10 -8.36
C SER A 165 -4.18 -10.06 -9.71
N GLY A 166 -3.49 -9.84 -10.82
CA GLY A 166 -4.07 -9.77 -12.17
C GLY A 166 -4.62 -11.07 -12.72
N ILE A 167 -4.13 -12.22 -12.27
CA ILE A 167 -4.69 -13.52 -12.66
C ILE A 167 -5.58 -14.14 -11.58
N MET A 168 -5.50 -13.64 -10.33
CA MET A 168 -6.26 -14.18 -9.21
C MET A 168 -7.59 -13.46 -8.99
N SER A 169 -7.57 -12.18 -8.61
CA SER A 169 -8.79 -11.40 -8.33
C SER A 169 -9.12 -10.39 -9.43
N ASN A 170 -8.11 -10.00 -10.21
CA ASN A 170 -8.14 -9.01 -11.27
C ASN A 170 -8.94 -7.72 -10.96
N GLY A 171 -8.85 -7.24 -9.72
CA GLY A 171 -9.51 -5.99 -9.31
C GLY A 171 -9.03 -4.79 -10.14
N PRO A 172 -9.94 -3.92 -10.65
CA PRO A 172 -9.58 -2.75 -11.45
C PRO A 172 -8.97 -1.60 -10.64
N TYR A 173 -9.14 -1.62 -9.32
CA TYR A 173 -8.63 -0.62 -8.39
C TYR A 173 -7.82 -1.31 -7.29
N LEU A 174 -6.78 -0.62 -6.82
CA LEU A 174 -5.86 -1.15 -5.83
C LEU A 174 -5.70 -0.13 -4.70
N LEU A 175 -5.88 -0.60 -3.47
CA LEU A 175 -5.46 0.13 -2.28
C LEU A 175 -4.05 -0.31 -1.92
N VAL A 176 -3.13 0.65 -1.74
CA VAL A 176 -1.78 0.37 -1.23
C VAL A 176 -1.64 0.89 0.19
N LEU A 177 -1.19 0.02 1.08
CA LEU A 177 -0.95 0.31 2.50
C LEU A 177 0.43 -0.19 2.91
N ASP A 178 1.11 0.62 3.69
CA ASP A 178 2.28 0.19 4.46
C ASP A 178 1.85 -0.56 5.72
N CYS A 179 2.76 -1.39 6.27
CA CYS A 179 2.45 -2.28 7.38
C CYS A 179 2.07 -1.53 8.68
N ASP A 180 2.54 -0.30 8.83
CA ASP A 180 2.31 0.62 9.92
C ASP A 180 1.07 1.51 9.71
N MET A 181 0.36 1.40 8.58
CA MET A 181 -0.79 2.25 8.23
C MET A 181 -2.08 1.42 8.12
N TYR A 182 -2.89 1.42 9.19
CA TYR A 182 -4.15 0.69 9.23
C TYR A 182 -5.34 1.50 8.72
N CYS A 183 -6.40 0.79 8.29
CA CYS A 183 -7.68 1.39 7.92
C CYS A 183 -8.45 1.78 9.18
N ASN A 184 -8.60 3.08 9.44
CA ASN A 184 -9.30 3.61 10.61
C ASN A 184 -10.78 3.89 10.33
N ASP A 185 -11.12 4.44 9.17
CA ASP A 185 -12.50 4.59 8.72
C ASP A 185 -12.78 3.57 7.61
N PRO A 186 -13.83 2.73 7.72
CA PRO A 186 -14.05 1.65 6.78
C PRO A 186 -14.61 2.12 5.43
N SER A 187 -15.07 3.36 5.33
CA SER A 187 -15.74 3.88 4.14
C SER A 187 -14.78 4.38 3.05
N SER A 188 -13.47 4.32 3.26
CA SER A 188 -12.44 4.83 2.34
C SER A 188 -12.51 4.22 0.93
N ALA A 189 -12.89 2.95 0.81
CA ALA A 189 -13.11 2.30 -0.48
C ALA A 189 -14.28 2.97 -1.23
N ARG A 190 -15.44 3.10 -0.58
CA ARG A 190 -16.65 3.71 -1.14
C ARG A 190 -16.43 5.17 -1.51
N GLN A 191 -15.80 5.94 -0.61
CA GLN A 191 -15.44 7.34 -0.86
C GLN A 191 -14.56 7.50 -2.12
N SER A 192 -13.58 6.60 -2.30
CA SER A 192 -12.70 6.63 -3.47
C SER A 192 -13.42 6.21 -4.75
N MET A 193 -14.36 5.27 -4.67
CA MET A 193 -15.16 4.85 -5.80
C MET A 193 -16.06 5.98 -6.32
N CYS A 194 -16.50 6.92 -5.46
CA CYS A 194 -17.23 8.11 -5.92
C CYS A 194 -16.47 8.89 -7.00
N PHE A 195 -15.14 9.02 -6.90
CA PHE A 195 -14.32 9.69 -7.92
C PHE A 195 -13.99 8.78 -9.11
N HIS A 196 -13.72 7.50 -8.84
CA HIS A 196 -13.31 6.54 -9.87
C HIS A 196 -14.46 6.07 -10.77
N LEU A 197 -15.70 6.23 -10.32
CA LEU A 197 -16.91 5.89 -11.09
C LEU A 197 -17.64 7.12 -11.64
N ASP A 198 -17.19 8.33 -11.30
CA ASP A 198 -17.71 9.57 -11.88
C ASP A 198 -17.36 9.65 -13.39
N PRO A 199 -18.35 9.75 -14.29
CA PRO A 199 -18.09 9.76 -15.73
C PRO A 199 -17.24 10.93 -16.24
N GLN A 200 -17.23 12.06 -15.53
CA GLN A 200 -16.49 13.26 -15.92
C GLN A 200 -15.03 13.20 -15.43
N ILE A 201 -14.82 12.75 -14.19
CA ILE A 201 -13.50 12.73 -13.55
C ILE A 201 -12.73 11.46 -13.94
N SER A 202 -13.40 10.31 -13.93
CA SER A 202 -12.77 8.99 -14.07
C SER A 202 -11.88 8.84 -15.31
N PRO A 203 -12.26 9.27 -16.53
CA PRO A 203 -11.43 9.06 -17.72
C PRO A 203 -10.00 9.59 -17.60
N SER A 204 -9.80 10.67 -16.83
CA SER A 204 -8.50 11.29 -16.60
C SER A 204 -7.91 11.01 -15.21
N LEU A 205 -8.63 10.31 -14.33
CA LEU A 205 -8.21 10.03 -12.96
C LEU A 205 -7.40 8.74 -12.87
N ALA A 206 -6.17 8.87 -12.34
CA ALA A 206 -5.34 7.74 -11.99
C ALA A 206 -5.57 7.25 -10.57
N PHE A 207 -5.64 8.15 -9.58
CA PHE A 207 -5.74 7.74 -8.17
C PHE A 207 -6.36 8.80 -7.26
N VAL A 208 -6.86 8.33 -6.11
CA VAL A 208 -7.31 9.15 -4.98
C VAL A 208 -6.32 8.94 -3.84
N GLN A 209 -5.69 10.02 -3.38
CA GLN A 209 -4.71 10.02 -2.28
C GLN A 209 -5.36 10.55 -0.99
N TYR A 210 -5.15 9.85 0.12
CA TYR A 210 -5.53 10.31 1.45
C TYR A 210 -4.33 10.91 2.20
N PRO A 211 -4.54 11.76 3.21
CA PRO A 211 -3.46 12.21 4.10
C PRO A 211 -2.81 11.02 4.83
N GLN A 212 -1.49 11.09 5.04
CA GLN A 212 -0.86 10.28 6.09
C GLN A 212 -1.05 11.01 7.41
N ILE A 213 -1.71 10.34 8.35
CA ILE A 213 -2.00 10.86 9.69
C ILE A 213 -1.51 9.82 10.68
N PHE A 214 -0.85 10.28 11.74
CA PHE A 214 -0.18 9.41 12.69
C PHE A 214 -0.81 9.54 14.08
N TYR A 215 -1.03 8.41 14.75
CA TYR A 215 -1.74 8.37 16.04
C TYR A 215 -0.80 8.56 17.25
N ASN A 216 0.50 8.34 17.08
CA ASN A 216 1.51 8.35 18.15
C ASN A 216 2.31 9.66 18.24
N VAL A 217 1.81 10.75 17.65
CA VAL A 217 2.50 12.04 17.65
C VAL A 217 2.31 12.73 19.00
N SER A 218 3.40 13.26 19.56
CA SER A 218 3.32 14.03 20.81
C SER A 218 2.52 15.33 20.63
N LYS A 219 1.88 15.81 21.70
CA LYS A 219 1.14 17.08 21.68
C LYS A 219 1.99 18.27 21.25
N ASN A 220 3.29 18.26 21.57
CA ASN A 220 4.22 19.33 21.21
C ASN A 220 4.74 19.21 19.78
N ASP A 221 4.85 17.97 19.25
CA ASP A 221 5.26 17.65 17.88
C ASP A 221 6.48 18.45 17.38
N ILE A 222 7.55 18.47 18.19
CA ILE A 222 8.74 19.30 17.96
C ILE A 222 9.54 18.90 16.71
N TYR A 223 9.35 17.67 16.22
CA TYR A 223 10.00 17.16 15.00
C TYR A 223 9.11 17.32 13.75
N ASP A 224 7.92 17.92 13.87
CA ASP A 224 6.90 18.00 12.82
C ASP A 224 6.62 16.61 12.20
N GLY A 225 6.44 15.58 13.04
CA GLY A 225 6.20 14.21 12.60
C GLY A 225 4.88 14.05 11.83
N GLN A 226 3.95 14.99 11.99
CA GLN A 226 2.74 15.09 11.16
C GLN A 226 3.00 15.60 9.74
N ALA A 227 4.18 16.16 9.45
CA ALA A 227 4.51 16.83 8.20
C ALA A 227 3.38 17.78 7.75
N ARG A 228 2.89 18.63 8.66
CA ARG A 228 1.64 19.41 8.50
C ARG A 228 1.64 20.25 7.23
N SER A 229 2.81 20.82 6.88
CA SER A 229 2.96 21.61 5.66
C SER A 229 2.61 20.79 4.40
N ALA A 230 3.07 19.54 4.33
CA ALA A 230 2.83 18.67 3.18
C ALA A 230 1.36 18.24 3.10
N TYR A 231 0.86 17.57 4.14
CA TYR A 231 -0.45 16.91 4.08
C TYR A 231 -1.62 17.86 4.33
N LYS A 232 -1.47 18.89 5.18
CA LYS A 232 -2.59 19.79 5.47
C LYS A 232 -2.69 20.96 4.50
N THR A 233 -1.57 21.42 3.92
CA THR A 233 -1.56 22.66 3.12
C THR A 233 -1.17 22.40 1.67
N LYS A 234 0.03 21.88 1.41
CA LYS A 234 0.56 21.76 0.05
C LYS A 234 -0.29 20.82 -0.80
N TRP A 235 -0.70 19.66 -0.27
CA TRP A 235 -1.43 18.68 -1.09
C TRP A 235 -2.83 19.14 -1.45
N GLN A 236 -3.51 19.86 -0.55
CA GLN A 236 -4.76 20.53 -0.86
C GLN A 236 -4.58 21.61 -1.94
N GLY A 237 -3.50 22.41 -1.86
CA GLY A 237 -3.18 23.39 -2.91
C GLY A 237 -2.89 22.75 -4.28
N MET A 238 -2.18 21.61 -4.27
CA MET A 238 -1.89 20.84 -5.50
C MET A 238 -3.15 20.19 -6.10
N ASP A 239 -4.13 19.86 -5.26
CA ASP A 239 -5.41 19.32 -5.70
C ASP A 239 -6.19 20.29 -6.58
N GLY A 240 -6.10 21.60 -6.29
CA GLY A 240 -6.65 22.65 -7.15
C GLY A 240 -6.01 22.76 -8.54
N LEU A 241 -4.90 22.04 -8.80
CA LEU A 241 -4.24 21.98 -10.11
C LEU A 241 -4.53 20.65 -10.81
N ARG A 242 -3.77 19.60 -10.48
CA ARG A 242 -3.83 18.28 -11.11
C ARG A 242 -3.82 17.13 -10.10
N GLY A 243 -3.93 17.45 -8.81
CA GLY A 243 -3.79 16.49 -7.71
C GLY A 243 -2.37 16.40 -7.14
N PRO A 244 -2.18 15.76 -5.99
CA PRO A 244 -0.86 15.45 -5.44
C PRO A 244 -0.27 14.18 -6.06
N VAL A 245 1.05 13.97 -5.94
CA VAL A 245 1.67 12.66 -6.24
C VAL A 245 1.38 11.63 -5.14
N PHE A 246 1.71 10.36 -5.39
CA PHE A 246 1.68 9.32 -4.35
C PHE A 246 2.58 9.70 -3.17
N THR A 247 2.11 9.38 -1.96
CA THR A 247 2.89 9.58 -0.73
C THR A 247 3.46 8.27 -0.17
N GLY A 248 3.18 7.13 -0.82
CA GLY A 248 3.70 5.81 -0.44
C GLY A 248 2.65 4.86 0.16
N THR A 249 1.54 5.38 0.66
CA THR A 249 0.48 4.61 1.33
C THR A 249 -0.85 5.38 1.30
N GLY A 250 -1.96 4.70 1.60
CA GLY A 250 -3.28 5.31 1.77
C GLY A 250 -3.81 5.92 0.48
N TYR A 251 -3.66 5.22 -0.65
CA TYR A 251 -4.20 5.66 -1.93
C TYR A 251 -4.90 4.54 -2.68
N TYR A 252 -5.95 4.90 -3.42
CA TYR A 252 -6.67 4.01 -4.33
C TYR A 252 -6.29 4.35 -5.76
N VAL A 253 -5.53 3.48 -6.41
CA VAL A 253 -5.08 3.65 -7.81
C VAL A 253 -5.88 2.78 -8.76
N LYS A 254 -6.24 3.34 -9.91
CA LYS A 254 -6.80 2.62 -11.05
C LYS A 254 -5.70 1.81 -11.72
N LYS A 255 -5.84 0.49 -11.77
CA LYS A 255 -4.83 -0.44 -12.30
C LYS A 255 -4.43 -0.10 -13.74
N LYS A 256 -5.40 0.30 -14.58
CA LYS A 256 -5.16 0.79 -15.95
C LYS A 256 -4.17 1.96 -16.03
N ALA A 257 -4.17 2.86 -15.04
CA ALA A 257 -3.25 4.00 -15.03
C ALA A 257 -1.78 3.56 -14.87
N LEU A 258 -1.53 2.44 -14.20
CA LEU A 258 -0.18 1.88 -14.05
C LEU A 258 0.31 1.19 -15.34
N TYR A 259 -0.58 0.97 -16.32
CA TYR A 259 -0.26 0.26 -17.56
C TYR A 259 -0.14 1.17 -18.78
N GLY A 260 -0.52 2.44 -18.68
CA GLY A 260 -0.53 3.33 -19.84
C GLY A 260 -0.90 4.78 -19.52
N SER A 261 -1.25 5.53 -20.57
CA SER A 261 -1.71 6.92 -20.48
C SER A 261 -3.22 7.01 -20.71
N PRO A 262 -3.90 8.09 -20.26
CA PRO A 262 -5.35 8.22 -20.45
C PRO A 262 -5.73 8.42 -21.94
N ASN A 263 -4.81 8.98 -22.74
CA ASN A 263 -5.04 9.35 -24.14
C ASN A 263 -4.61 8.27 -25.14
N GLN A 264 -3.83 7.28 -24.71
CA GLN A 264 -3.43 6.15 -25.57
C GLN A 264 -4.28 4.95 -25.18
N LYS A 265 -5.38 4.73 -25.91
CA LYS A 265 -6.09 3.45 -25.81
C LYS A 265 -5.14 2.35 -26.29
N ASP A 266 -4.80 1.47 -25.37
CA ASP A 266 -4.40 0.09 -25.63
C ASP A 266 -3.08 -0.13 -26.41
N LYS A 267 -2.23 0.91 -26.56
CA LYS A 267 -0.90 0.78 -27.20
C LYS A 267 -0.06 -0.34 -26.58
N PHE A 268 -0.03 -0.43 -25.25
CA PHE A 268 0.72 -1.47 -24.55
C PHE A 268 0.10 -2.85 -24.70
N ILE A 269 -1.20 -2.94 -24.99
CA ILE A 269 -1.94 -4.19 -25.19
C ILE A 269 -1.73 -4.74 -26.60
N CYS A 270 -1.47 -3.89 -27.60
CA CYS A 270 -1.12 -4.32 -28.96
C CYS A 270 0.19 -5.11 -29.01
N GLU A 271 1.18 -4.71 -28.20
CA GLU A 271 2.49 -5.40 -28.06
C GLU A 271 2.61 -6.05 -26.68
N ALA A 272 1.56 -6.74 -26.23
CA ALA A 272 1.44 -7.18 -24.85
C ALA A 272 2.58 -8.09 -24.39
N GLU A 273 3.08 -8.99 -25.23
CA GLU A 273 4.17 -9.90 -24.88
C GLU A 273 5.48 -9.17 -24.60
N MET A 274 5.84 -8.20 -25.46
CA MET A 274 7.03 -7.37 -25.28
C MET A 274 6.93 -6.48 -24.04
N ASN A 275 5.73 -6.01 -23.73
CA ASN A 275 5.51 -5.04 -22.67
C ASN A 275 5.31 -5.66 -21.30
N PHE A 276 4.46 -6.69 -21.20
CA PHE A 276 4.02 -7.31 -19.95
C PHE A 276 4.71 -8.63 -19.64
N GLY A 277 5.38 -9.26 -20.61
CA GLY A 277 6.01 -10.58 -20.48
C GLY A 277 5.22 -11.69 -21.17
N LEU A 278 5.76 -12.91 -21.19
CA LEU A 278 5.27 -14.03 -22.02
C LEU A 278 4.08 -14.82 -21.44
N SER A 279 3.55 -14.42 -20.28
CA SER A 279 2.42 -15.12 -19.67
C SER A 279 1.13 -14.87 -20.45
N SER A 280 0.66 -15.87 -21.19
CA SER A 280 -0.60 -15.81 -21.94
C SER A 280 -1.80 -15.58 -21.04
N LYS A 281 -1.83 -16.23 -19.85
CA LYS A 281 -2.89 -16.07 -18.85
C LYS A 281 -2.95 -14.63 -18.30
N PHE A 282 -1.79 -14.04 -17.99
CA PHE A 282 -1.75 -12.64 -17.55
C PHE A 282 -2.15 -11.68 -18.67
N ILE A 283 -1.65 -11.88 -19.90
CA ILE A 283 -2.05 -11.04 -21.04
C ILE A 283 -3.56 -11.13 -21.30
N ALA A 284 -4.15 -12.32 -21.21
CA ALA A 284 -5.59 -12.51 -21.35
C ALA A 284 -6.36 -11.72 -20.28
N SER A 285 -5.90 -11.75 -19.02
CA SER A 285 -6.55 -11.02 -17.93
C SER A 285 -6.48 -9.50 -18.06
N LEU A 286 -5.50 -8.97 -18.81
CA LEU A 286 -5.43 -7.54 -19.14
C LEU A 286 -6.48 -7.12 -20.19
N LYS A 287 -6.88 -8.05 -21.08
CA LYS A 287 -7.85 -7.79 -22.17
C LYS A 287 -9.30 -7.94 -21.72
N GLY A 288 -9.56 -8.81 -20.74
CA GLY A 288 -10.89 -9.12 -20.20
C GLY A 288 -11.52 -8.00 -19.35
N SER A 289 -11.63 -6.79 -19.90
CA SER A 289 -12.25 -5.64 -19.24
C SER A 289 -13.56 -5.17 -19.89
N ASN A 290 -14.32 -6.10 -20.48
CA ASN A 290 -15.71 -5.88 -20.86
C ASN A 290 -16.52 -7.09 -20.40
N GLU A 291 -17.46 -6.84 -19.48
CA GLU A 291 -18.69 -7.56 -19.17
C GLU A 291 -18.66 -9.10 -19.07
N GLU A 292 -19.16 -9.58 -17.92
CA GLU A 292 -19.55 -10.97 -17.65
C GLU A 292 -18.43 -12.01 -17.53
N ASP A 293 -17.87 -12.12 -16.31
CA ASP A 293 -17.58 -13.44 -15.74
C ASP A 293 -17.94 -13.45 -14.25
N THR A 294 -19.20 -13.11 -13.96
CA THR A 294 -19.86 -13.54 -12.72
C THR A 294 -20.28 -15.00 -12.86
N ASN A 295 -19.32 -15.91 -13.00
CA ASN A 295 -19.54 -17.32 -12.71
C ASN A 295 -18.21 -18.07 -12.59
N GLY A 296 -17.63 -17.99 -11.39
CA GLY A 296 -16.39 -18.69 -11.08
C GLY A 296 -15.98 -18.57 -9.62
N LYS A 297 -16.92 -18.71 -8.66
CA LYS A 297 -16.56 -19.09 -7.28
C LYS A 297 -16.12 -20.57 -7.23
N GLY A 298 -15.21 -20.94 -8.13
CA GLY A 298 -14.40 -22.13 -8.01
C GLY A 298 -13.18 -21.77 -7.19
N ILE A 299 -12.76 -22.69 -6.31
CA ILE A 299 -11.42 -22.70 -5.73
C ILE A 299 -10.43 -22.29 -6.83
N LEU A 300 -9.60 -21.28 -6.57
CA LEU A 300 -8.53 -20.89 -7.50
C LEU A 300 -7.81 -22.17 -7.94
N SER A 301 -7.85 -22.47 -9.24
CA SER A 301 -7.31 -23.74 -9.71
C SER A 301 -5.81 -23.81 -9.43
N ASP A 302 -5.29 -25.01 -9.23
CA ASP A 302 -3.85 -25.22 -9.03
C ASP A 302 -3.03 -24.60 -10.16
N GLU A 303 -3.58 -24.57 -11.38
CA GLU A 303 -2.95 -23.91 -12.52
C GLU A 303 -2.85 -22.37 -12.37
N ILE A 304 -3.82 -21.70 -11.75
CA ILE A 304 -3.75 -20.26 -11.48
C ILE A 304 -2.70 -19.99 -10.41
N LEU A 305 -2.59 -20.87 -9.41
CA LEU A 305 -1.57 -20.75 -8.36
C LEU A 305 -0.15 -21.00 -8.91
N GLU A 306 0.04 -22.00 -9.77
CA GLU A 306 1.28 -22.24 -10.50
C GLU A 306 1.68 -21.01 -11.32
N GLU A 307 0.74 -20.45 -12.09
CA GLU A 307 1.00 -19.24 -12.87
C GLU A 307 1.31 -18.04 -11.96
N ALA A 308 0.64 -17.90 -10.82
CA ALA A 308 0.93 -16.84 -9.85
C ALA A 308 2.36 -16.92 -9.30
N ARG A 309 2.84 -18.14 -9.01
CA ARG A 309 4.24 -18.35 -8.60
C ARG A 309 5.19 -17.96 -9.73
N ASN A 310 4.89 -18.33 -10.98
CA ASN A 310 5.68 -17.92 -12.14
C ASN A 310 5.75 -16.39 -12.30
N LEU A 311 4.62 -15.69 -12.15
CA LEU A 311 4.55 -14.22 -12.19
C LEU A 311 5.32 -13.53 -11.06
N ALA A 312 5.56 -14.22 -9.94
CA ALA A 312 6.31 -13.74 -8.78
C ALA A 312 7.81 -14.05 -8.84
N THR A 313 8.30 -14.65 -9.94
CA THR A 313 9.73 -14.92 -10.16
C THR A 313 10.52 -13.64 -10.42
N CYS A 314 11.82 -13.67 -10.11
CA CYS A 314 12.69 -12.50 -10.29
C CYS A 314 13.10 -12.29 -11.76
N THR A 315 12.96 -13.30 -12.60
CA THR A 315 13.31 -13.28 -14.02
C THR A 315 12.17 -12.86 -14.93
N PHE A 316 10.91 -12.89 -14.45
CA PHE A 316 9.72 -12.58 -15.25
C PHE A 316 9.81 -11.23 -15.97
N GLU A 317 10.40 -10.23 -15.32
CA GLU A 317 10.47 -8.86 -15.82
C GLU A 317 11.58 -8.65 -16.87
N LYS A 318 12.41 -9.68 -17.13
CA LYS A 318 13.53 -9.58 -18.07
C LYS A 318 13.03 -9.28 -19.48
N ASN A 319 13.63 -8.27 -20.11
CA ASN A 319 13.28 -7.79 -21.46
C ASN A 319 11.84 -7.27 -21.60
N THR A 320 11.20 -6.87 -20.50
CA THR A 320 9.87 -6.25 -20.50
C THR A 320 9.95 -4.74 -20.19
N GLN A 321 8.79 -4.08 -20.15
CA GLN A 321 8.65 -2.67 -19.75
C GLN A 321 8.31 -2.47 -18.26
N TRP A 322 8.26 -3.55 -17.47
CA TRP A 322 8.04 -3.48 -16.02
C TRP A 322 9.10 -2.63 -15.34
N GLY A 323 8.65 -1.70 -14.50
CA GLY A 323 9.47 -0.75 -13.76
C GLY A 323 10.10 0.38 -14.58
N LYS A 324 9.94 0.35 -15.91
CA LYS A 324 10.36 1.42 -16.82
C LYS A 324 9.17 2.28 -17.24
N GLU A 325 8.23 1.67 -17.96
CA GLU A 325 7.01 2.34 -18.42
C GLU A 325 5.74 1.76 -17.78
N ILE A 326 5.81 0.53 -17.27
CA ILE A 326 4.67 -0.21 -16.70
C ILE A 326 4.89 -0.47 -15.20
N GLY A 327 3.85 -0.27 -14.41
CA GLY A 327 3.87 -0.47 -12.96
C GLY A 327 4.53 0.68 -12.20
N TYR A 328 5.08 0.35 -11.04
CA TYR A 328 5.87 1.23 -10.19
C TYR A 328 7.31 1.33 -10.71
N SER A 329 7.82 2.56 -10.82
CA SER A 329 9.13 2.83 -11.40
C SER A 329 10.29 2.31 -10.55
N TYR A 330 11.34 1.80 -11.22
CA TYR A 330 12.59 1.36 -10.61
C TYR A 330 13.71 2.41 -10.64
N ASP A 331 13.47 3.58 -11.25
CA ASP A 331 14.49 4.60 -11.49
C ASP A 331 14.85 5.42 -10.24
N CYS A 332 14.04 5.38 -9.19
CA CYS A 332 14.24 6.14 -7.95
C CYS A 332 13.88 5.33 -6.71
N LEU A 333 14.60 5.57 -5.61
CA LEU A 333 14.30 5.01 -4.28
C LEU A 333 13.01 5.56 -3.66
N LEU A 334 12.45 6.64 -4.22
CA LEU A 334 11.12 7.16 -3.88
C LEU A 334 10.12 6.65 -4.93
N GLU A 335 10.01 5.34 -5.03
CA GLU A 335 9.31 4.68 -6.14
C GLU A 335 7.87 5.17 -6.28
N SER A 336 7.17 5.33 -5.14
CA SER A 336 5.79 5.77 -5.12
C SER A 336 5.68 7.22 -5.63
N THR A 337 6.35 8.17 -4.99
CA THR A 337 6.35 9.59 -5.38
C THR A 337 6.73 9.79 -6.84
N PHE A 338 7.78 9.11 -7.30
CA PHE A 338 8.27 9.22 -8.67
C PHE A 338 7.29 8.59 -9.67
N THR A 339 6.67 7.45 -9.34
CA THR A 339 5.61 6.86 -10.17
C THR A 339 4.43 7.83 -10.30
N GLY A 340 3.99 8.45 -9.20
CA GLY A 340 2.93 9.47 -9.23
C GLY A 340 3.26 10.64 -10.15
N TYR A 341 4.51 11.13 -10.11
CA TYR A 341 5.00 12.16 -11.03
C TYR A 341 4.96 11.70 -12.50
N LEU A 342 5.42 10.47 -12.79
CA LEU A 342 5.38 9.92 -14.14
C LEU A 342 3.95 9.76 -14.67
N LEU A 343 2.99 9.38 -13.82
CA LEU A 343 1.58 9.33 -14.18
C LEU A 343 1.06 10.71 -14.59
N HIS A 344 1.40 11.76 -13.85
CA HIS A 344 1.04 13.14 -14.22
C HIS A 344 1.71 13.58 -15.53
N CYS A 345 2.97 13.19 -15.77
CA CYS A 345 3.65 13.45 -17.05
C CYS A 345 2.95 12.75 -18.23
N LYS A 346 2.38 11.56 -18.01
CA LYS A 346 1.56 10.83 -18.99
C LYS A 346 0.17 11.44 -19.22
N GLY A 347 -0.20 12.49 -18.48
CA GLY A 347 -1.49 13.18 -18.63
C GLY A 347 -2.56 12.77 -17.63
N TRP A 348 -2.29 11.81 -16.73
CA TRP A 348 -3.22 11.49 -15.66
C TRP A 348 -3.36 12.64 -14.65
N LYS A 349 -4.48 12.66 -13.94
CA LYS A 349 -4.75 13.51 -12.77
C LYS A 349 -4.95 12.64 -11.53
N SER A 350 -4.85 13.26 -10.36
CA SER A 350 -5.19 12.64 -9.08
C SER A 350 -6.11 13.55 -8.27
N VAL A 351 -6.71 12.99 -7.23
CA VAL A 351 -7.54 13.71 -6.26
C VAL A 351 -6.94 13.54 -4.87
N TYR A 352 -7.00 14.59 -4.05
CA TYR A 352 -6.66 14.56 -2.64
C TYR A 352 -7.90 14.61 -1.76
N LEU A 353 -8.23 13.50 -1.11
CA LEU A 353 -9.37 13.44 -0.21
C LEU A 353 -8.92 13.59 1.24
N TYR A 354 -9.35 14.67 1.90
CA TYR A 354 -9.08 14.95 3.31
C TYR A 354 -10.37 14.84 4.14
N PRO A 355 -10.77 13.64 4.58
CA PRO A 355 -11.99 13.44 5.34
C PRO A 355 -11.87 13.98 6.78
N LYS A 356 -13.01 14.32 7.40
CA LYS A 356 -13.05 14.77 8.80
C LYS A 356 -12.51 13.72 9.77
N ARG A 357 -12.90 12.46 9.59
CA ARG A 357 -12.30 11.31 10.27
C ARG A 357 -11.18 10.76 9.39
N PRO A 358 -9.93 10.66 9.87
CA PRO A 358 -8.84 10.04 9.12
C PRO A 358 -9.22 8.63 8.67
N CYS A 359 -9.17 8.36 7.36
CA CYS A 359 -9.42 7.02 6.84
C CYS A 359 -8.28 6.04 7.11
N PHE A 360 -7.05 6.56 7.16
CA PHE A 360 -5.86 5.78 7.44
C PHE A 360 -5.10 6.44 8.58
N LEU A 361 -4.65 5.62 9.51
CA LEU A 361 -3.81 6.04 10.64
C LEU A 361 -2.60 5.15 10.71
N GLY A 362 -1.44 5.73 10.99
CA GLY A 362 -0.25 4.94 11.25
C GLY A 362 0.66 5.45 12.34
N CYS A 363 1.82 4.83 12.42
CA CYS A 363 2.84 5.10 13.42
C CYS A 363 3.98 5.90 12.80
N THR A 364 4.29 7.08 13.32
CA THR A 364 5.47 7.84 12.90
C THR A 364 6.69 7.48 13.74
N THR A 365 7.87 7.84 13.25
CA THR A 365 9.12 7.72 13.99
C THR A 365 9.10 8.63 15.21
N ILE A 366 9.39 8.08 16.39
CA ILE A 366 9.45 8.84 17.65
C ILE A 366 10.87 9.30 18.00
N ASP A 367 11.87 8.66 17.39
CA ASP A 367 13.27 8.97 17.61
C ASP A 367 13.83 9.89 16.51
N LEU A 368 14.69 10.82 16.93
CA LEU A 368 15.28 11.81 16.02
C LEU A 368 16.19 11.14 14.98
N LYS A 369 16.90 10.08 15.34
CA LYS A 369 17.78 9.36 14.41
C LYS A 369 16.99 8.80 13.25
N ASP A 370 15.89 8.11 13.55
CA ASP A 370 15.04 7.50 12.53
C ASP A 370 14.36 8.57 11.66
N ALA A 371 13.91 9.67 12.27
CA ALA A 371 13.37 10.82 11.53
C ALA A 371 14.41 11.43 10.56
N LEU A 372 15.67 11.58 10.98
CA LEU A 372 16.74 12.08 10.13
C LEU A 372 17.11 11.12 8.99
N VAL A 373 17.13 9.81 9.25
CA VAL A 373 17.36 8.79 8.21
C VAL A 373 16.24 8.86 7.16
N GLN A 374 14.99 8.98 7.60
CA GLN A 374 13.83 9.12 6.71
C GLN A 374 13.92 10.40 5.86
N LEU A 375 14.26 11.53 6.49
CA LEU A 375 14.44 12.80 5.79
C LEU A 375 15.57 12.73 4.77
N MET A 376 16.70 12.11 5.13
CA MET A 376 17.84 11.92 4.23
C MET A 376 17.47 11.07 3.02
N LYS A 377 16.71 9.99 3.20
CA LYS A 377 16.17 9.17 2.11
C LYS A 377 15.27 9.98 1.16
N TRP A 378 14.39 10.82 1.71
CA TRP A 378 13.53 11.69 0.90
C TRP A 378 14.31 12.75 0.14
N SER A 379 15.22 13.45 0.81
CA SER A 379 16.03 14.51 0.19
C SER A 379 16.95 13.97 -0.90
N SER A 380 17.62 12.84 -0.65
CA SER A 380 18.48 12.19 -1.65
C SER A 380 17.71 11.71 -2.88
N GLY A 381 16.55 11.08 -2.69
CA GLY A 381 15.71 10.63 -3.81
C GLY A 381 15.16 11.79 -4.64
N LEU A 382 14.69 12.86 -3.99
CA LEU A 382 14.24 14.08 -4.68
C LEU A 382 15.39 14.77 -5.41
N PHE A 383 16.58 14.80 -4.82
CA PHE A 383 17.77 15.34 -5.47
C PHE A 383 18.16 14.53 -6.70
N GLN A 384 18.18 13.19 -6.60
CA GLN A 384 18.46 12.28 -7.71
C GLN A 384 17.49 12.53 -8.88
N VAL A 385 16.18 12.67 -8.60
CA VAL A 385 15.19 13.03 -9.63
C VAL A 385 15.50 14.39 -10.23
N GLY A 386 15.85 15.38 -9.40
CA GLY A 386 16.14 16.75 -9.82
C GLY A 386 17.32 16.89 -10.77
N VAL A 387 18.35 16.03 -10.66
CA VAL A 387 19.54 16.04 -11.54
C VAL A 387 19.48 14.99 -12.67
N SER A 388 18.42 14.19 -12.72
CA SER A 388 18.25 13.14 -13.72
C SER A 388 17.74 13.67 -15.06
N ARG A 389 17.78 12.81 -16.09
CA ARG A 389 17.15 13.04 -17.41
C ARG A 389 15.64 13.35 -17.36
N PHE A 390 14.99 13.13 -16.22
CA PHE A 390 13.57 13.36 -16.05
C PHE A 390 13.22 14.82 -15.74
N GLN A 391 14.24 15.69 -15.58
CA GLN A 391 14.07 17.14 -15.42
C GLN A 391 13.46 17.81 -16.67
N THR A 392 13.67 17.25 -17.87
CA THR A 392 13.23 17.83 -19.15
C THR A 392 11.86 17.35 -19.64
N HIS A 393 11.33 16.25 -19.10
CA HIS A 393 10.07 15.63 -19.56
C HIS A 393 8.79 16.37 -19.11
N GLY A 394 8.92 17.57 -18.53
CA GLY A 394 7.77 18.32 -18.05
C GLY A 394 8.09 19.70 -17.47
N LEU A 395 8.78 20.56 -18.23
CA LEU A 395 8.82 22.01 -17.95
C LEU A 395 7.42 22.67 -17.93
N GLN A 396 6.37 21.95 -18.38
CA GLN A 396 4.97 22.34 -18.30
C GLN A 396 4.26 21.92 -16.99
N CYS A 397 4.86 21.10 -16.13
CA CYS A 397 4.28 20.75 -14.84
C CYS A 397 4.67 21.80 -13.80
N LEU A 398 3.80 22.79 -13.56
CA LEU A 398 3.89 23.72 -12.41
C LEU A 398 4.11 22.97 -11.08
N GLN A 399 3.66 21.72 -10.99
CA GLN A 399 3.93 20.81 -9.87
C GLN A 399 5.43 20.56 -9.64
N PHE A 400 6.25 20.37 -10.68
CA PHE A 400 7.69 20.21 -10.50
C PHE A 400 8.32 21.48 -9.92
N PHE A 401 7.80 22.66 -10.28
CA PHE A 401 8.16 23.93 -9.65
C PHE A 401 7.64 24.10 -8.23
N MET A 402 6.59 23.40 -7.79
CA MET A 402 6.15 23.32 -6.38
C MET A 402 6.90 22.23 -5.58
N TYR A 403 7.42 21.20 -6.25
CA TYR A 403 8.43 20.29 -5.70
C TYR A 403 9.82 20.96 -5.66
N ARG A 404 10.06 21.98 -6.48
CA ARG A 404 11.30 22.74 -6.51
C ARG A 404 11.57 23.52 -5.23
N PRO A 405 10.62 24.12 -4.48
CA PRO A 405 10.90 24.62 -3.15
C PRO A 405 11.35 23.53 -2.21
N SER A 406 10.91 22.27 -2.36
CA SER A 406 11.43 21.14 -1.58
C SER A 406 12.88 20.80 -1.99
N VAL A 407 13.19 20.68 -3.28
CA VAL A 407 14.58 20.46 -3.75
C VAL A 407 15.50 21.70 -3.53
N SER A 408 14.92 22.90 -3.58
CA SER A 408 15.59 24.20 -3.43
C SER A 408 15.79 24.58 -1.97
N THR A 409 14.93 24.16 -1.04
CA THR A 409 15.20 24.32 0.40
C THR A 409 16.40 23.47 0.82
N TYR A 410 16.63 22.31 0.22
CA TYR A 410 17.81 21.49 0.51
C TYR A 410 19.08 21.96 -0.23
N THR A 411 18.97 22.59 -1.39
CA THR A 411 20.14 23.30 -1.99
C THR A 411 20.39 24.66 -1.35
N ARG A 412 19.42 25.25 -0.62
CA ARG A 412 19.65 26.40 0.30
C ARG A 412 20.50 26.00 1.51
N SER A 413 20.66 24.72 1.84
CA SER A 413 21.64 24.28 2.84
C SER A 413 23.08 24.58 2.41
N CYS A 414 23.40 24.55 1.10
CA CYS A 414 24.75 24.86 0.62
C CYS A 414 25.19 26.29 0.92
N PRO A 415 24.41 27.35 0.62
CA PRO A 415 24.78 28.71 1.02
C PRO A 415 24.67 28.95 2.54
N VAL A 416 23.79 28.24 3.27
CA VAL A 416 23.69 28.37 4.74
C VAL A 416 24.92 27.76 5.42
N VAL A 417 25.40 26.59 4.99
CA VAL A 417 26.66 25.99 5.48
C VAL A 417 27.88 26.84 5.06
N ALA A 418 27.85 27.44 3.87
CA ALA A 418 28.91 28.36 3.42
C ALA A 418 28.94 29.68 4.23
N GLN A 419 27.79 30.20 4.68
CA GLN A 419 27.73 31.39 5.53
C GLN A 419 28.22 31.14 6.97
N PHE A 420 28.01 29.94 7.52
CA PHE A 420 28.61 29.57 8.81
C PHE A 420 30.11 29.23 8.70
N GLY A 421 30.58 28.76 7.54
CA GLY A 421 32.01 28.55 7.27
C GLY A 421 32.84 29.83 7.07
N HIS A 422 32.23 30.92 6.58
CA HIS A 422 32.92 32.21 6.46
C HIS A 422 32.92 33.05 7.75
N GLY A 423 32.00 32.80 8.68
CA GLY A 423 31.96 33.48 9.98
C GLY A 423 33.00 32.96 11.00
N ALA A 424 33.53 31.76 10.80
CA ALA A 424 34.49 31.13 11.69
C ALA A 424 35.96 31.26 11.25
N MET A 425 36.23 31.69 10.01
CA MET A 425 37.61 31.85 9.49
C MET A 425 38.22 33.26 9.63
N ASN A 426 37.45 34.24 10.13
CA ASN A 426 37.94 35.63 10.33
C ASN A 426 38.13 36.01 11.81
N ARG A 427 38.30 35.03 12.72
CA ARG A 427 38.64 35.27 14.14
C ARG A 427 39.86 34.51 14.65
N GLU A 428 40.73 34.03 13.75
CA GLU A 428 42.03 33.42 14.12
C GLU A 428 43.25 34.01 13.40
N PHE A 429 43.10 35.17 12.74
CA PHE A 429 44.23 36.02 12.38
C PHE A 429 43.91 37.47 12.71
N GLY A 430 44.31 37.86 13.92
CA GLY A 430 44.28 39.21 14.48
C GLY A 430 45.15 39.25 15.70
#